data_AF-A0A969VJX0-F1
#
_entry.id   AF-A0A969VJX0-F1
#
_cell.length_a   1.000
_cell.length_b   1.000
_cell.length_c   1.000
_cell.angle_alpha   90.00
_cell.angle_beta   90.00
_cell.angle_gamma   90.00
#
_symmetry.space_group_name_H-M   'P 1'
#
loop_
_entity.id
_entity.type
_entity.pdbx_description
1 polymer ?
#
loop_
_entity_poly.entity_id
_entity_poly.type
_entity_poly.pdbx_seq_one_letter_code
_entity_poly.pdbx_strand_id
1 'polypeptide(L)'
;MAPITVQGDVAIAGWAQNGAGGRAFLRQDDMGWFVEVCAGKGLLMPEMLTGLGLAEADAATLLAAVIKAETALGPDTIALFDSFDGELFIGREGHAHGAATN
;
A
#
# COMPACT_ATOMS: atom_id res chain seq x y z
N MET A 1 -8.64 -3.19 13.79
CA MET A 1 -8.84 -2.23 12.70
C MET A 1 -7.47 -1.77 12.25
N ALA A 2 -7.22 -1.69 10.94
CA ALA A 2 -5.93 -1.28 10.42
C ALA A 2 -5.93 0.23 10.07
N PRO A 3 -4.81 0.93 10.24
CA PRO A 3 -4.73 2.36 10.02
C PRO A 3 -4.74 2.70 8.53
N ILE A 4 -5.32 3.85 8.21
CA ILE A 4 -5.28 4.46 6.88
C ILE A 4 -4.52 5.78 7.03
N THR A 5 -3.40 5.90 6.32
CA THR A 5 -2.57 7.10 6.32
C THR A 5 -2.79 7.80 4.99
N VAL A 6 -3.33 9.03 5.03
CA VAL A 6 -3.63 9.83 3.84
C VAL A 6 -2.65 11.00 3.78
N GLN A 7 -2.10 11.26 2.59
CA GLN A 7 -1.22 12.40 2.32
C GLN A 7 -1.56 12.98 0.94
N GLY A 8 -2.19 14.16 0.93
CA GLY A 8 -2.68 14.76 -0.32
C GLY A 8 -3.65 13.82 -1.04
N ASP A 9 -3.33 13.51 -2.28
CA ASP A 9 -4.13 12.68 -3.19
C ASP A 9 -3.76 11.19 -3.13
N VAL A 10 -2.96 10.77 -2.15
CA VAL A 10 -2.51 9.38 -1.99
C VAL A 10 -2.72 8.89 -0.57
N ALA A 11 -2.87 7.57 -0.40
CA ALA A 11 -3.04 6.97 0.90
C ALA A 11 -2.47 5.55 0.95
N ILE A 12 -2.05 5.10 2.13
CA ILE A 12 -1.69 3.71 2.38
C ILE A 12 -2.58 3.18 3.50
N ALA A 13 -3.30 2.11 3.21
CA ALA A 13 -4.15 1.40 4.16
C ALA A 13 -3.56 0.02 4.42
N GLY A 14 -3.27 -0.28 5.69
CA GLY A 14 -3.05 -1.66 6.09
C GLY A 14 -4.36 -2.43 6.01
N TRP A 15 -4.32 -3.71 5.67
CA TRP A 15 -5.46 -4.60 5.78
C TRP A 15 -5.02 -5.97 6.26
N ALA A 16 -5.90 -6.61 7.02
CA ALA A 16 -5.70 -7.96 7.54
C ALA A 16 -7.05 -8.67 7.52
N GLN A 17 -7.14 -9.81 6.84
CA GLN A 17 -8.33 -10.62 6.77
C GLN A 17 -7.96 -12.11 6.71
N ASN A 18 -8.60 -12.91 7.58
CA ASN A 18 -8.49 -14.37 7.56
C ASN A 18 -7.04 -14.93 7.59
N GLY A 19 -6.15 -14.26 8.34
CA GLY A 19 -4.74 -14.66 8.44
C GLY A 19 -3.84 -14.19 7.28
N ALA A 20 -4.40 -13.52 6.27
CA ALA A 20 -3.66 -12.77 5.28
C ALA A 20 -3.66 -11.28 5.65
N GLY A 21 -2.61 -10.56 5.32
CA GLY A 21 -2.59 -9.11 5.44
C GLY A 21 -1.59 -8.50 4.48
N GLY A 22 -1.73 -7.21 4.22
CA GLY A 22 -0.89 -6.46 3.30
C GLY A 22 -1.14 -4.97 3.45
N ARG A 23 -0.49 -4.18 2.61
CA ARG A 23 -0.73 -2.75 2.49
C ARG A 23 -1.29 -2.45 1.10
N ALA A 24 -2.35 -1.66 1.06
CA ALA A 24 -2.94 -1.16 -0.17
C ALA A 24 -2.54 0.31 -0.30
N PHE A 25 -1.91 0.66 -1.40
CA PHE A 25 -1.72 2.03 -1.82
C PHE A 25 -2.94 2.47 -2.64
N LEU A 26 -3.55 3.54 -2.19
CA LEU A 26 -4.70 4.17 -2.80
C LEU A 26 -4.29 5.52 -3.37
N ARG A 27 -4.92 5.88 -4.47
CA ARG A 27 -4.79 7.18 -5.09
C ARG A 27 -6.17 7.77 -5.29
N GLN A 28 -6.28 9.07 -5.08
CA GLN A 28 -7.46 9.85 -5.36
C GLN A 28 -7.28 10.53 -6.72
N ASP A 29 -8.33 10.49 -7.52
CA ASP A 29 -8.45 11.25 -8.76
C ASP A 29 -9.86 11.88 -8.80
N ASP A 30 -10.22 12.53 -9.90
CA ASP A 30 -11.52 13.19 -10.13
C ASP A 30 -12.73 12.25 -9.90
N MET A 31 -12.55 10.94 -10.10
CA MET A 31 -13.60 9.93 -9.86
C MET A 31 -13.62 9.37 -8.42
N GLY A 32 -12.71 9.82 -7.55
CA GLY A 32 -12.59 9.37 -6.16
C GLY A 32 -11.37 8.47 -5.91
N TRP A 33 -11.40 7.79 -4.76
CA TRP A 33 -10.32 6.91 -4.29
C TRP A 33 -10.37 5.55 -4.98
N PHE A 34 -9.23 5.07 -5.46
CA PHE A 34 -9.07 3.72 -6.00
C PHE A 34 -7.79 3.09 -5.46
N VAL A 35 -7.74 1.76 -5.44
CA VAL A 35 -6.53 1.01 -5.07
C VAL A 35 -5.67 0.88 -6.33
N GLU A 36 -4.45 1.40 -6.27
CA GLU A 36 -3.53 1.32 -7.40
C GLU A 36 -2.62 0.09 -7.28
N VAL A 37 -2.10 -0.18 -6.08
CA VAL A 37 -1.26 -1.36 -5.80
C VAL A 37 -1.50 -1.92 -4.40
N CYS A 38 -1.48 -3.25 -4.28
CA CYS A 38 -1.43 -3.96 -3.01
C CYS A 38 -0.09 -4.68 -2.91
N ALA A 39 0.67 -4.44 -1.84
CA ALA A 39 1.95 -5.10 -1.62
C ALA A 39 2.24 -5.30 -0.14
N GLY A 40 3.20 -6.17 0.16
CA GLY A 40 3.67 -6.41 1.52
C GLY A 40 4.71 -5.39 1.97
N LYS A 41 5.89 -5.88 2.34
CA LYS A 41 7.03 -5.03 2.74
C LYS A 41 7.46 -4.04 1.68
N GLY A 42 7.41 -4.45 0.41
CA GLY A 42 7.88 -3.66 -0.74
C GLY A 42 7.19 -2.30 -0.83
N LEU A 43 5.93 -2.20 -0.41
CA LEU A 43 5.20 -0.92 -0.45
C LEU A 43 5.82 0.15 0.44
N LEU A 44 6.53 -0.25 1.49
CA LEU A 44 7.20 0.68 2.41
C LEU A 44 8.59 1.12 1.90
N MET A 45 8.93 0.83 0.66
CA MET A 45 10.17 1.28 0.05
C MET A 45 9.97 2.63 -0.67
N PRO A 46 10.88 3.60 -0.48
CA PRO A 46 10.76 4.90 -1.14
C PRO A 46 10.81 4.77 -2.67
N GLU A 47 11.64 3.86 -3.17
CA GLU A 47 11.77 3.53 -4.60
C GLU A 47 10.44 3.07 -5.21
N MET A 48 9.65 2.28 -4.49
CA MET A 48 8.30 1.87 -4.92
C MET A 48 7.37 3.08 -5.06
N LEU A 49 7.32 3.96 -4.05
CA LEU A 49 6.47 5.15 -4.10
C LEU A 49 6.91 6.13 -5.19
N THR A 50 8.22 6.31 -5.39
CA THR A 50 8.72 7.14 -6.49
C THR A 50 8.42 6.52 -7.85
N GLY A 51 8.45 5.18 -7.96
CA GLY A 51 8.05 4.45 -9.16
C GLY A 51 6.56 4.59 -9.48
N LEU A 52 5.72 4.79 -8.46
CA LEU A 52 4.30 5.13 -8.62
C LEU A 52 4.09 6.60 -9.03
N GLY A 53 5.14 7.42 -9.05
CA GLY A 53 5.10 8.83 -9.45
C GLY A 53 5.04 9.83 -8.30
N LEU A 54 5.29 9.42 -7.05
CA LEU A 54 5.43 10.36 -5.94
C LEU A 54 6.79 11.06 -6.00
N ALA A 55 6.83 12.33 -5.60
CA ALA A 55 8.11 12.98 -5.32
C ALA A 55 8.76 12.34 -4.09
N GLU A 56 10.09 12.34 -4.03
CA GLU A 56 10.85 11.72 -2.92
C GLU A 56 10.46 12.28 -1.55
N ALA A 57 10.16 13.58 -1.46
CA ALA A 57 9.73 14.23 -0.23
C ALA A 57 8.35 13.75 0.25
N ASP A 58 7.39 13.61 -0.66
CA ASP A 58 6.06 13.06 -0.38
C ASP A 58 6.17 11.58 0.01
N ALA A 59 6.93 10.80 -0.75
CA ALA A 59 7.20 9.40 -0.43
C ALA A 59 7.76 9.23 0.99
N ALA A 60 8.80 9.99 1.35
CA ALA A 60 9.38 9.94 2.69
C ALA A 60 8.38 10.35 3.79
N THR A 61 7.56 11.37 3.53
CA THR A 61 6.54 11.85 4.47
C THR A 61 5.46 10.80 4.70
N LEU A 62 4.93 10.22 3.62
CA LEU A 62 3.92 9.16 3.67
C LEU A 62 4.46 7.92 4.39
N LEU A 63 5.67 7.48 4.07
CA LEU A 63 6.30 6.33 4.74
C LEU A 63 6.47 6.56 6.24
N ALA A 64 6.98 7.72 6.65
CA ALA A 64 7.13 8.04 8.06
C ALA A 64 5.79 8.01 8.80
N ALA A 65 4.73 8.52 8.17
CA ALA A 65 3.39 8.51 8.74
C ALA A 65 2.81 7.09 8.84
N VAL A 66 3.00 6.24 7.82
CA VAL A 66 2.56 4.83 7.82
C VAL A 66 3.32 4.03 8.88
N ILE A 67 4.65 4.11 8.91
CA ILE A 67 5.48 3.40 9.90
C ILE A 67 5.05 3.78 11.32
N LYS A 68 4.80 5.06 11.57
CA LYS A 68 4.31 5.54 12.86
C LYS A 68 2.94 4.94 13.21
N ALA A 69 2.02 4.90 12.25
CA ALA A 69 0.68 4.34 12.45
C ALA A 69 0.72 2.82 12.67
N GLU A 70 1.55 2.09 11.92
CA GLU A 70 1.72 0.64 12.08
C GLU A 70 2.43 0.27 13.39
N THR A 71 3.43 1.05 13.80
CA THR A 71 4.12 0.86 15.08
C THR A 71 3.15 0.92 16.26
N ALA A 72 2.09 1.73 16.17
CA ALA A 72 1.05 1.79 17.20
C ALA A 72 0.20 0.52 17.32
N LEU A 73 0.17 -0.35 16.31
CA LEU A 73 -0.55 -1.62 16.32
C LEU A 73 0.26 -2.78 16.91
N GLY A 74 1.58 -2.64 16.92
CA GLY A 74 2.51 -3.64 17.44
C GLY A 74 3.06 -4.61 16.37
N PRO A 75 4.11 -5.37 16.75
CA PRO A 75 4.94 -6.13 15.82
C PRO A 75 4.20 -7.29 15.13
N ASP A 76 3.25 -7.93 15.79
CA ASP A 76 2.42 -9.00 15.21
C ASP A 76 1.63 -8.52 13.99
N THR A 77 1.05 -7.32 14.07
CA THR A 77 0.26 -6.74 12.98
C THR A 77 1.18 -6.31 11.83
N ILE A 78 2.35 -5.76 12.14
CA ILE A 78 3.37 -5.41 11.14
C ILE A 78 3.82 -6.67 10.39
N ALA A 79 4.09 -7.77 11.10
CA ALA A 79 4.48 -9.03 10.50
C ALA A 79 3.38 -9.61 9.59
N LEU A 80 2.11 -9.47 10.00
CA LEU A 80 0.97 -9.87 9.17
C LEU A 80 0.88 -9.07 7.88
N PHE A 81 1.09 -7.75 7.92
CA PHE A 81 1.14 -6.92 6.71
C PHE A 81 2.37 -7.21 5.84
N ASP A 82 3.48 -7.62 6.46
CA ASP A 82 4.70 -8.04 5.76
C ASP A 82 4.54 -9.38 5.04
N SER A 83 3.60 -10.21 5.50
CA SER A 83 3.38 -11.58 5.01
C SER A 83 2.79 -11.64 3.60
N PHE A 84 2.39 -10.50 3.00
CA PHE A 84 2.00 -10.46 1.60
C PHE A 84 3.23 -10.61 0.70
N ASP A 85 3.41 -11.81 0.16
CA ASP A 85 4.45 -12.12 -0.80
C ASP A 85 4.00 -11.66 -2.19
N GLY A 86 4.48 -10.49 -2.61
CA GLY A 86 4.28 -9.94 -3.96
C GLY A 86 3.75 -8.51 -4.01
N GLU A 87 3.55 -8.06 -5.25
CA GLU A 87 3.00 -6.75 -5.60
C GLU A 87 1.89 -6.97 -6.63
N LEU A 88 0.67 -6.59 -6.28
CA LEU A 88 -0.49 -6.67 -7.16
C LEU A 88 -0.88 -5.26 -7.58
N PHE A 89 -0.60 -4.90 -8.83
CA PHE A 89 -1.08 -3.67 -9.44
C PHE A 89 -2.51 -3.86 -9.92
N ILE A 90 -3.44 -3.08 -9.38
CA ILE A 90 -4.87 -3.13 -9.74
C ILE A 90 -5.20 -2.01 -10.73
N GLY A 91 -4.68 -0.80 -10.47
CA GLY A 91 -5.04 0.40 -11.22
C GLY A 91 -6.54 0.73 -11.18
N ARG A 92 -6.95 1.81 -11.85
CA ARG A 92 -8.35 2.24 -11.82
C ARG A 92 -9.29 1.33 -12.62
N GLU A 93 -8.78 0.68 -13.65
CA GLU A 93 -9.58 -0.21 -14.52
C GLU A 93 -9.72 -1.64 -13.97
N GLY A 94 -9.07 -1.97 -12.84
CA GLY A 94 -9.30 -3.22 -12.12
C GLY A 94 -9.04 -4.48 -12.95
N HIS A 95 -8.15 -4.43 -13.94
CA HIS A 95 -7.81 -5.57 -14.77
C HIS A 95 -6.46 -6.14 -14.30
N ALA A 96 -6.53 -7.01 -13.27
CA ALA A 96 -5.39 -7.83 -12.89
C ALA A 96 -4.99 -8.69 -14.10
N HIS A 97 -3.91 -8.34 -14.79
CA HIS A 97 -3.32 -9.21 -15.80
C HIS A 97 -2.60 -10.36 -15.08
N GLY A 98 -3.39 -11.35 -14.64
CA GLY A 98 -2.86 -12.67 -14.36
C GLY A 98 -2.27 -13.20 -15.65
N ALA A 99 -0.94 -13.19 -15.75
CA ALA A 99 -0.23 -13.85 -16.83
C ALA A 99 -0.45 -15.36 -16.68
N ALA A 100 -1.54 -15.85 -17.25
CA ALA A 100 -1.61 -17.23 -17.69
C ALA A 100 -0.62 -17.36 -18.85
N THR A 101 0.50 -18.05 -18.62
CA THR A 101 1.23 -18.67 -19.72
C THR A 101 1.38 -20.16 -19.44
N ASN A 102 0.90 -20.89 -20.44
CA ASN A 102 0.78 -22.33 -20.59
C ASN A 102 2.14 -23.05 -20.57
#